data_AF-A0A3N5FU87-F1
#
_entry.id   AF-A0A3N5FU87-F1
#
_cell.length_a   1.000
_cell.length_b   1.000
_cell.length_c   1.000
_cell.angle_alpha   90.00
_cell.angle_beta   90.00
_cell.angle_gamma   90.00
#
_symmetry.space_group_name_H-M   'P 1'
#
loop_
_entity.id
_entity.type
_entity.pdbx_description
1 polymer ?
#
loop_
_entity_poly.entity_id
_entity_poly.type
_entity_poly.pdbx_seq_one_letter_code
_entity_poly.pdbx_strand_id
1 'polypeptide(L)'
;QPFAAILFLVAAIAENKRIPFDLPEAESELIAGYYTEYSAMKMGLFMFAEFIEIAIIGALFTTLFLGGYNLPFMTDSGFVLPGGHSIELPHFLVVIVQLAVFLAKVLIICSFQILVRWTLPRFRYDQLLRFAWKFMFPLALANLIVTAVAVWAVQAIGSA
;
A
#
# COMPACT_ATOMS: atom_id res chain seq x y z
N GLN A 1 9.88 -8.02 4.08
CA GLN A 1 9.99 -8.83 2.85
C GLN A 1 9.81 -7.89 1.64
N PRO A 2 10.90 -7.48 0.96
CA PRO A 2 10.82 -6.47 -0.12
C PRO A 2 9.97 -6.97 -1.29
N PHE A 3 10.02 -8.27 -1.59
CA PHE A 3 9.27 -8.88 -2.66
C PHE A 3 7.76 -8.90 -2.40
N ALA A 4 7.35 -9.22 -1.18
CA ALA A 4 5.95 -9.17 -0.77
C ALA A 4 5.38 -7.74 -0.81
N ALA A 5 6.21 -6.73 -0.49
CA ALA A 5 5.82 -5.33 -0.58
C ALA A 5 5.47 -4.94 -2.02
N ILE A 6 6.30 -5.32 -2.99
CA ILE A 6 6.05 -5.04 -4.41
C ILE A 6 4.79 -5.76 -4.89
N LEU A 7 4.65 -7.05 -4.55
CA LEU A 7 3.44 -7.82 -4.89
C LEU A 7 2.17 -7.20 -4.34
N PHE A 8 2.18 -6.80 -3.07
CA PHE A 8 1.05 -6.14 -2.43
C PHE A 8 0.76 -4.78 -3.08
N LEU A 9 1.78 -3.97 -3.35
CA LEU A 9 1.61 -2.65 -3.95
C LEU A 9 0.98 -2.75 -5.35
N VAL A 10 1.45 -3.69 -6.17
CA VAL A 10 0.90 -3.93 -7.51
C VAL A 10 -0.55 -4.43 -7.42
N ALA A 11 -0.85 -5.34 -6.48
CA ALA A 11 -2.21 -5.83 -6.27
C ALA A 11 -3.15 -4.72 -5.81
N ALA A 12 -2.71 -3.87 -4.88
CA ALA A 12 -3.51 -2.79 -4.35
C ALA A 12 -3.75 -1.68 -5.39
N ILE A 13 -2.77 -1.38 -6.25
CA ILE A 13 -2.98 -0.47 -7.38
C ILE A 13 -4.01 -1.04 -8.37
N ALA A 14 -4.02 -2.36 -8.59
CA ALA A 14 -5.04 -3.02 -9.42
C ALA A 14 -6.44 -3.00 -8.78
N GLU A 15 -6.52 -3.08 -7.44
CA GLU A 15 -7.79 -3.01 -6.70
C GLU A 15 -8.41 -1.62 -6.70
N ASN A 16 -7.63 -0.54 -6.76
CA ASN A 16 -8.14 0.84 -6.83
C ASN A 16 -9.00 1.13 -8.08
N LYS A 17 -9.07 0.21 -9.06
CA LYS A 17 -9.89 0.33 -10.29
C LYS A 17 -9.65 1.65 -11.04
N ARG A 18 -8.46 2.24 -10.89
CA ARG A 18 -8.03 3.51 -11.48
C ARG A 18 -6.99 3.27 -12.54
N ILE A 19 -6.88 4.20 -13.49
CA ILE A 19 -5.85 4.23 -14.53
C ILE A 19 -4.48 3.93 -13.88
N PRO A 20 -3.76 2.87 -14.29
CA PRO A 20 -3.83 2.12 -15.55
C PRO A 20 -4.74 0.87 -15.58
N PHE A 21 -5.43 0.55 -14.47
CA PHE A 21 -6.31 -0.62 -14.29
C PHE A 21 -7.79 -0.21 -14.13
N ASP A 22 -8.29 0.63 -15.02
CA ASP A 22 -9.65 1.23 -15.02
C ASP A 22 -10.71 0.35 -15.72
N LEU A 23 -10.55 -0.96 -15.67
CA LEU A 23 -11.32 -1.95 -16.44
C LEU A 23 -12.84 -1.90 -16.14
N PRO A 24 -13.31 -1.81 -14.88
CA PRO A 24 -14.74 -1.70 -14.58
C PRO A 24 -15.36 -0.36 -15.01
N GLU A 25 -14.56 0.70 -15.14
CA GLU A 25 -15.03 2.03 -15.55
C GLU A 25 -15.16 2.13 -17.07
N ALA A 26 -14.42 1.30 -17.82
CA ALA A 26 -14.16 1.56 -19.24
C ALA A 26 -14.27 0.34 -20.18
N GLU A 27 -14.85 -0.79 -19.73
CA GLU A 27 -15.24 -1.93 -20.57
C GLU A 27 -16.72 -1.93 -21.00
N SER A 28 -17.39 -0.78 -20.93
CA SER A 28 -18.53 -0.50 -21.80
C SER A 28 -18.08 0.48 -22.86
N GLU A 29 -17.96 0.03 -24.10
CA GLU A 29 -17.55 0.79 -25.29
C GLU A 29 -18.33 2.10 -25.62
N LEU A 30 -19.28 2.59 -24.78
CA LEU A 30 -20.22 3.69 -25.07
C LEU A 30 -20.72 4.42 -23.79
N ILE A 31 -20.06 5.51 -23.35
CA ILE A 31 -20.47 6.40 -22.21
C ILE A 31 -20.00 5.89 -20.84
N ALA A 32 -19.61 6.82 -19.93
CA ALA A 32 -18.88 6.63 -18.67
C ALA A 32 -19.49 5.63 -17.66
N GLY A 33 -19.48 4.33 -18.01
CA GLY A 33 -19.87 3.19 -17.18
C GLY A 33 -21.06 3.45 -16.26
N TYR A 34 -20.93 2.99 -15.01
CA TYR A 34 -21.91 3.22 -13.97
C TYR A 34 -22.00 4.69 -13.54
N TYR A 35 -21.00 5.55 -13.85
CA TYR A 35 -21.07 6.98 -13.54
C TYR A 35 -22.22 7.69 -14.23
N THR A 36 -22.70 7.14 -15.34
CA THR A 36 -23.86 7.71 -16.07
C THR A 36 -25.20 7.22 -15.58
N GLU A 37 -25.22 6.15 -14.79
CA GLU A 37 -26.43 5.60 -14.18
C GLU A 37 -26.79 6.30 -12.85
N TYR A 38 -25.82 6.98 -12.23
CA TYR A 38 -25.99 7.64 -10.93
C TYR A 38 -25.87 9.17 -11.02
N SER A 39 -26.83 9.88 -10.42
CA SER A 39 -26.86 11.35 -10.39
C SER A 39 -26.55 11.91 -8.98
N ALA A 40 -26.01 13.13 -8.97
CA ALA A 40 -25.78 14.00 -7.81
C ALA A 40 -25.13 13.30 -6.58
N MET A 41 -25.92 12.99 -5.56
CA MET A 41 -25.42 12.46 -4.28
C MET A 41 -24.82 11.06 -4.42
N LYS A 42 -25.43 10.20 -5.23
CA LYS A 42 -24.95 8.83 -5.43
C LYS A 42 -23.61 8.82 -6.17
N MET A 43 -23.50 9.66 -7.21
CA MET A 43 -22.24 9.87 -7.93
C MET A 43 -21.14 10.40 -7.00
N GLY A 44 -21.48 11.36 -6.13
CA GLY A 44 -20.55 11.90 -5.12
C GLY A 44 -20.02 10.81 -4.19
N LEU A 45 -20.90 9.94 -3.68
CA LEU A 45 -20.51 8.83 -2.81
C LEU A 45 -19.55 7.84 -3.49
N PHE A 46 -19.78 7.52 -4.78
CA PHE A 46 -18.87 6.65 -5.53
C PHE A 46 -17.49 7.28 -5.71
N MET A 47 -17.40 8.59 -6.05
CA MET A 47 -16.10 9.26 -6.14
C MET A 47 -15.40 9.35 -4.79
N PHE A 48 -16.12 9.66 -3.71
CA PHE A 48 -15.54 9.66 -2.36
C PHE A 48 -15.02 8.28 -1.95
N ALA A 49 -15.74 7.20 -2.27
CA ALA A 49 -15.31 5.85 -1.97
C ALA A 49 -13.97 5.51 -2.65
N GLU A 50 -13.78 5.87 -3.92
CA GLU A 50 -12.50 5.66 -4.62
C GLU A 50 -11.34 6.43 -3.97
N PHE A 51 -11.57 7.67 -3.52
CA PHE A 51 -10.52 8.44 -2.83
C PHE A 51 -10.18 7.84 -1.46
N ILE A 52 -11.18 7.31 -0.76
CA ILE A 52 -10.98 6.61 0.51
C ILE A 52 -10.19 5.31 0.28
N GLU A 53 -10.46 4.57 -0.80
CA GLU A 53 -9.76 3.33 -1.15
C GLU A 53 -8.24 3.57 -1.31
N ILE A 54 -7.84 4.63 -2.04
CA ILE A 54 -6.43 5.02 -2.20
C ILE A 54 -5.77 5.30 -0.84
N ALA A 55 -6.48 6.01 0.04
CA ALA A 55 -5.98 6.34 1.37
C ALA A 55 -5.86 5.11 2.28
N ILE A 56 -6.84 4.20 2.23
CA ILE A 56 -6.83 2.93 2.99
C ILE A 56 -5.69 2.04 2.53
N ILE A 57 -5.49 1.88 1.22
CA ILE A 57 -4.38 1.12 0.66
C ILE A 57 -3.04 1.72 1.08
N GLY A 58 -2.91 3.05 1.04
CA GLY A 58 -1.72 3.75 1.52
C GLY A 58 -1.45 3.52 3.00
N ALA A 59 -2.51 3.52 3.83
CA ALA A 59 -2.43 3.20 5.25
C ALA A 59 -2.00 1.74 5.48
N LEU A 60 -2.62 0.77 4.80
CA LEU A 60 -2.28 -0.66 4.89
C LEU A 60 -0.83 -0.93 4.46
N PHE A 61 -0.38 -0.32 3.36
CA PHE A 61 1.01 -0.47 2.93
C PHE A 61 1.98 0.09 3.97
N THR A 62 1.66 1.25 4.54
CA THR A 62 2.48 1.91 5.55
C THR A 62 2.58 1.08 6.83
N THR A 63 1.48 0.49 7.29
CA THR A 63 1.47 -0.36 8.50
C THR A 63 2.20 -1.69 8.27
N LEU A 64 1.97 -2.35 7.14
CA LEU A 64 2.52 -3.68 6.86
C LEU A 64 4.01 -3.66 6.49
N PHE A 65 4.47 -2.66 5.74
CA PHE A 65 5.81 -2.66 5.15
C PHE A 65 6.71 -1.51 5.60
N LEU A 66 6.16 -0.34 5.96
CA LEU A 66 6.94 0.84 6.36
C LEU A 66 7.00 1.05 7.88
N GLY A 67 6.61 0.04 8.67
CA GLY A 67 6.68 0.08 10.14
C GLY A 67 5.70 1.08 10.77
N GLY A 68 4.62 1.46 10.08
CA GLY A 68 3.57 2.34 10.60
C GLY A 68 4.13 3.68 11.09
N TYR A 69 3.89 3.95 12.37
CA TYR A 69 4.32 5.18 13.06
C TYR A 69 5.77 5.14 13.56
N ASN A 70 6.47 4.00 13.43
CA ASN A 70 7.81 3.87 13.94
C ASN A 70 8.80 4.65 13.06
N LEU A 71 9.67 5.41 13.73
CA LEU A 71 10.76 6.16 13.12
C LEU A 71 12.07 5.62 13.71
N PRO A 72 13.05 5.23 12.86
CA PRO A 72 14.34 4.77 13.37
C PRO A 72 14.91 5.82 14.32
N PHE A 73 15.42 5.37 15.48
CA PHE A 73 15.98 6.19 16.57
C PHE A 73 14.97 6.87 17.51
N MET A 74 13.66 6.62 17.35
CA MET A 74 12.65 7.14 18.27
C MET A 74 12.18 6.06 19.25
N THR A 75 12.39 6.30 20.54
CA THR A 75 11.94 5.48 21.67
C THR A 75 10.84 6.20 22.46
N ASP A 76 10.13 5.50 23.34
CA ASP A 76 9.01 6.05 24.13
C ASP A 76 9.35 7.30 24.96
N SER A 77 10.65 7.52 25.25
CA SER A 77 11.18 8.67 26.01
C SER A 77 11.87 9.75 25.16
N GLY A 78 11.95 9.61 23.83
CA GLY A 78 12.58 10.62 22.96
C GLY A 78 13.41 10.03 21.82
N PHE A 79 14.32 10.84 21.27
CA PHE A 79 15.19 10.44 20.16
C PHE A 79 16.55 10.01 20.68
N VAL A 80 16.94 8.76 20.43
CA VAL A 80 18.26 8.21 20.78
C VAL A 80 19.06 8.07 19.50
N LEU A 81 19.85 9.09 19.17
CA LEU A 81 20.74 9.03 18.00
C LEU A 81 21.89 8.03 18.23
N PRO A 82 22.38 7.36 17.17
CA PRO A 82 23.58 6.53 17.22
C PRO A 82 24.79 7.48 17.38
N GLY A 83 25.10 7.76 18.63
CA GLY A 83 26.02 8.83 19.06
C GLY A 83 25.86 9.23 20.53
N GLY A 84 24.91 8.63 21.28
CA GLY A 84 24.77 8.84 22.73
C GLY A 84 24.02 10.12 23.12
N HIS A 85 23.59 10.91 22.13
CA HIS A 85 22.73 12.07 22.37
C HIS A 85 21.26 11.61 22.43
N SER A 86 20.72 11.53 23.65
CA SER A 86 19.30 11.37 23.90
C SER A 86 18.65 12.75 24.03
N ILE A 87 17.81 13.10 23.06
CA ILE A 87 16.93 14.28 23.20
C ILE A 87 15.65 13.77 23.87
N GLU A 88 15.51 14.05 25.15
CA GLU A 88 14.29 13.76 25.89
C GLU A 88 13.18 14.69 25.40
N LEU A 89 12.06 14.09 24.98
CA LEU A 89 10.89 14.82 24.50
C LEU A 89 9.71 14.51 25.41
N PRO A 90 8.86 15.49 25.74
CA PRO A 90 7.62 15.21 26.46
C PRO A 90 6.78 14.24 25.62
N HIS A 91 6.20 13.23 26.28
CA HIS A 91 5.51 12.11 25.63
C HIS A 91 4.43 12.54 24.63
N PHE A 92 3.71 13.64 24.92
CA PHE A 92 2.72 14.21 24.01
C PHE A 92 3.30 14.59 22.63
N LEU A 93 4.52 15.13 22.61
CA LEU A 93 5.19 15.58 21.39
C LEU A 93 5.68 14.37 20.58
N VAL A 94 6.10 13.30 21.25
CA VAL A 94 6.45 12.01 20.63
C VAL A 94 5.24 11.44 19.87
N VAL A 95 4.04 11.46 20.47
CA VAL A 95 2.81 10.99 19.81
C VAL A 95 2.43 11.83 18.59
N ILE A 96 2.54 13.17 18.69
CA ILE A 96 2.28 14.05 17.54
C ILE A 96 3.25 13.76 16.39
N VAL A 97 4.54 13.57 16.69
CA VAL A 97 5.55 13.24 15.69
C VAL A 97 5.25 11.88 15.06
N GLN A 98 4.90 10.86 15.84
CA GLN A 98 4.49 9.53 15.34
C GLN A 98 3.31 9.62 14.39
N LEU A 99 2.27 10.38 14.76
CA LEU A 99 1.09 10.60 13.93
C LEU A 99 1.46 11.34 12.64
N ALA A 100 2.26 12.40 12.73
CA ALA A 100 2.70 13.17 11.58
C ALA A 100 3.54 12.33 10.62
N VAL A 101 4.44 11.48 11.14
CA VAL A 101 5.26 10.55 10.34
C VAL A 101 4.38 9.51 9.66
N PHE A 102 3.41 8.94 10.37
CA PHE A 102 2.47 8.00 9.78
C PHE A 102 1.68 8.65 8.63
N LEU A 103 1.10 9.82 8.87
CA LEU A 103 0.38 10.58 7.84
C LEU A 103 1.28 10.95 6.67
N ALA A 104 2.52 11.38 6.91
CA ALA A 104 3.48 11.69 5.86
C ALA A 104 3.82 10.46 5.01
N LYS A 105 4.04 9.28 5.62
CA LYS A 105 4.27 8.03 4.90
C LYS A 105 3.06 7.65 4.04
N VAL A 106 1.84 7.75 4.59
CA VAL A 106 0.61 7.50 3.83
C VAL A 106 0.49 8.46 2.66
N LEU A 107 0.74 9.76 2.86
CA LEU A 107 0.71 10.76 1.79
C LEU A 107 1.74 10.46 0.71
N ILE A 108 2.97 10.06 1.06
CA ILE A 108 4.00 9.66 0.10
C ILE A 108 3.50 8.48 -0.76
N ILE A 109 2.86 7.47 -0.14
CA ILE A 109 2.32 6.32 -0.88
C ILE A 109 1.12 6.72 -1.75
N CYS A 110 0.25 7.60 -1.29
CA CYS A 110 -0.83 8.16 -2.11
C CYS A 110 -0.27 8.95 -3.31
N SER A 111 0.74 9.79 -3.10
CA SER A 111 1.43 10.52 -4.17
C SER A 111 2.12 9.57 -5.15
N PHE A 112 2.71 8.48 -4.66
CA PHE A 112 3.28 7.44 -5.51
C PHE A 112 2.22 6.78 -6.40
N GLN A 113 1.05 6.42 -5.84
CA GLN A 113 -0.07 5.87 -6.63
C GLN A 113 -0.56 6.85 -7.70
N ILE A 114 -0.62 8.15 -7.39
CA ILE A 114 -0.96 9.19 -8.37
C ILE A 114 0.13 9.28 -9.45
N LEU A 115 1.41 9.15 -9.11
CA LEU A 115 2.50 9.17 -10.09
C LEU A 115 2.42 7.96 -11.05
N VAL A 116 2.06 6.78 -10.55
CA VAL A 116 1.87 5.58 -11.38
C VAL A 116 0.83 5.83 -12.48
N ARG A 117 -0.22 6.60 -12.20
CA ARG A 117 -1.25 6.98 -13.18
C ARG A 117 -0.70 7.68 -14.42
N TRP A 118 0.37 8.45 -14.28
CA TRP A 118 0.97 9.21 -15.40
C TRP A 118 2.12 8.48 -16.09
N THR A 119 2.59 7.37 -15.53
CA THR A 119 3.81 6.67 -16.01
C THR A 119 3.50 5.42 -16.83
N LEU A 120 2.41 4.71 -16.52
CA LEU A 120 2.08 3.45 -17.18
C LEU A 120 0.98 3.62 -18.24
N PRO A 121 1.16 3.03 -19.44
CA PRO A 121 0.09 2.94 -20.41
C PRO A 121 -1.03 2.02 -19.89
N ARG A 122 -2.24 2.26 -20.36
CA ARG A 122 -3.45 1.50 -19.99
C ARG A 122 -3.32 0.01 -20.38
N PHE A 123 -3.67 -0.88 -19.45
CA PHE A 123 -3.66 -2.33 -19.70
C PHE A 123 -5.02 -2.83 -20.20
N ARG A 124 -5.00 -3.79 -21.12
CA ARG A 124 -6.21 -4.52 -21.55
C ARG A 124 -6.61 -5.58 -20.51
N TYR A 125 -7.91 -5.85 -20.38
CA TYR A 125 -8.48 -6.88 -19.49
C TYR A 125 -7.72 -8.21 -19.55
N ASP A 126 -7.56 -8.75 -20.76
CA ASP A 126 -6.89 -10.03 -20.97
C ASP A 126 -5.43 -10.04 -20.52
N GLN A 127 -4.75 -8.89 -20.55
CA GLN A 127 -3.37 -8.76 -20.10
C GLN A 127 -3.31 -8.71 -18.57
N LEU A 128 -4.21 -7.95 -17.95
CA LEU A 128 -4.33 -7.88 -16.49
C LEU A 128 -4.67 -9.25 -15.90
N LEU A 129 -5.66 -9.95 -16.46
CA LEU A 129 -6.09 -11.24 -15.94
C LEU A 129 -4.97 -12.29 -16.08
N ARG A 130 -4.27 -12.30 -17.23
CA ARG A 130 -3.09 -13.18 -17.40
C ARG A 130 -1.97 -12.82 -16.44
N PHE A 131 -1.72 -11.54 -16.18
CA PHE A 131 -0.71 -11.09 -15.22
C PHE A 131 -1.07 -11.51 -13.78
N ALA A 132 -2.30 -11.27 -13.34
CA ALA A 132 -2.76 -11.64 -12.01
C ALA A 132 -2.68 -13.17 -11.78
N TRP A 133 -3.21 -13.96 -12.73
CA TRP A 133 -3.31 -15.41 -12.57
C TRP A 133 -2.04 -16.18 -12.89
N LYS A 134 -1.28 -15.79 -13.92
CA LYS A 134 -0.08 -16.54 -14.32
C LYS A 134 1.19 -16.04 -13.64
N PHE A 135 1.23 -14.78 -13.23
CA PHE A 135 2.41 -14.19 -12.61
C PHE A 135 2.19 -13.93 -11.11
N MET A 136 1.26 -13.05 -10.74
CA MET A 136 1.15 -12.60 -9.35
C MET A 136 0.78 -13.73 -8.37
N PHE A 137 -0.19 -14.56 -8.73
CA PHE A 137 -0.68 -15.63 -7.84
C PHE A 137 0.39 -16.70 -7.54
N PRO A 138 1.06 -17.31 -8.55
CA PRO A 138 2.14 -18.27 -8.28
C PRO A 138 3.31 -17.64 -7.50
N LEU A 139 3.63 -16.38 -7.80
CA LEU A 139 4.75 -15.67 -7.18
C LEU A 139 4.47 -15.36 -5.69
N ALA A 140 3.24 -14.98 -5.35
CA ALA A 140 2.81 -14.77 -3.98
C ALA A 140 2.86 -16.08 -3.17
N LEU A 141 2.39 -17.19 -3.76
CA LEU A 141 2.43 -18.49 -3.12
C LEU A 141 3.87 -18.99 -2.90
N ALA A 142 4.74 -18.82 -3.91
CA ALA A 142 6.16 -19.15 -3.79
C ALA A 142 6.84 -18.35 -2.67
N ASN A 143 6.60 -17.04 -2.61
CA ASN A 143 7.15 -16.20 -1.54
C ASN A 143 6.65 -16.61 -0.14
N LEU A 144 5.38 -17.01 -0.02
CA LEU A 144 4.80 -17.49 1.23
C LEU A 144 5.50 -18.79 1.70
N ILE A 145 5.70 -19.76 0.81
CA ILE A 145 6.40 -21.01 1.11
C ILE A 145 7.84 -20.74 1.52
N VAL A 146 8.58 -19.91 0.76
CA VAL A 146 9.97 -19.55 1.07
C VAL A 146 10.07 -18.91 2.45
N THR A 147 9.14 -18.04 2.80
CA THR A 147 9.12 -17.39 4.11
C THR A 147 8.81 -18.38 5.22
N ALA A 148 7.85 -19.28 5.02
CA ALA A 148 7.51 -20.32 6.00
C ALA A 148 8.72 -21.23 6.29
N VAL A 149 9.44 -21.65 5.24
CA VAL A 149 10.66 -22.46 5.38
C VAL A 149 11.78 -21.67 6.05
N ALA A 150 11.98 -20.40 5.70
CA ALA A 150 13.00 -19.55 6.30
C ALA A 150 12.75 -19.34 7.81
N VAL A 151 11.50 -19.07 8.21
CA VAL A 151 11.13 -18.92 9.62
C VAL A 151 11.34 -20.23 10.38
N TRP A 152 10.94 -21.37 9.79
CA TRP A 152 11.17 -22.69 10.38
C TRP A 152 12.67 -22.97 10.57
N ALA A 153 13.50 -22.67 9.56
CA ALA A 153 14.94 -22.87 9.64
C ALA A 153 15.60 -21.98 10.72
N VAL A 154 15.19 -20.72 10.83
CA VAL A 154 15.69 -19.82 11.90
C VAL A 154 15.31 -20.34 13.29
N GLN A 155 14.08 -20.82 13.46
CA GLN A 155 13.63 -21.40 14.73
C GLN A 155 14.37 -22.70 15.06
N ALA A 156 14.64 -23.55 14.07
CA ALA A 156 15.37 -24.80 14.24
C ALA A 156 16.85 -24.58 14.60
N ILE A 157 17.47 -23.47 14.16
CA ILE A 157 18.84 -23.10 14.52
C ILE A 157 18.88 -22.46 15.92
N GLY A 158 17.87 -21.66 16.30
CA GLY A 158 17.81 -21.00 17.60
C GLY A 158 17.46 -21.92 18.78
N SER A 159 17.03 -23.16 18.53
CA SER A 159 16.75 -24.17 19.55
C SER A 159 17.90 -25.18 19.76
N ALA A 160 19.02 -25.02 19.04
CA ALA A 160 20.27 -25.78 19.20
C ALA A 160 21.33 -24.92 19.90
#